data_AF-A0A3M2AB70-F1
#
_entry.id   AF-A0A3M2AB70-F1
#
_cell.length_a   1.000
_cell.length_b   1.000
_cell.length_c   1.000
_cell.angle_alpha   90.00
_cell.angle_beta   90.00
_cell.angle_gamma   90.00
#
_symmetry.space_group_name_H-M   'P 1'
#
loop_
_entity.id
_entity.type
_entity.pdbx_description
1 polymer ?
#
loop_
_entity_poly.entity_id
_entity_poly.type
_entity_poly.pdbx_seq_one_letter_code
_entity_poly.pdbx_strand_id
1 'polypeptide(L)'
;MDQIFESHFGGQSDSGGEVEGYCPKCRADTQHVVVESYGGEINTAQCVVCGDTHKYRKPRDRETPAAPTATKPQDPSVKLDWIEGMATYDVERAVRYTPKVRLDLHRVVVHPTFGVGFVSEVLGEQKVEITFRDNVRRVLIHDRGTTPEELEGDPVPADEVRQLLGLELGPTPEEIAAERERKQREEEEARRRELEERKRKEEEARLERERRREEERKRREEERERRRKEREAERQRRAAEREAERERKRKEREAERERKRKEREAERERKRKEREAERERKRKEKERERLRKQKEREKIRKQKERERLRKEKEREKIRKQKEREKLRKQKERERLRKQKERERLRKQKERERLRKQKEREKIRKEKERERLRKQKERERKKKTAAKKKTATKKKTAAKKKTAAKKKTAAKKKTAAKKKTAAKKKTAAKK
;
A
#
# COMPACT_ATOMS: atom_id res chain seq x y z
N MET A 1 -115.57 -86.94 55.51
CA MET A 1 -115.57 -86.37 56.87
C MET A 1 -114.25 -85.64 57.07
N ASP A 2 -114.15 -84.31 57.02
CA ASP A 2 -115.07 -83.24 56.61
C ASP A 2 -114.15 -82.12 56.02
N GLN A 3 -114.41 -81.36 54.95
CA GLN A 3 -115.59 -80.56 54.55
C GLN A 3 -115.99 -79.47 55.56
N ILE A 4 -116.48 -78.33 55.05
CA ILE A 4 -116.99 -77.15 55.78
C ILE A 4 -115.85 -76.28 56.39
N PHE A 5 -115.70 -74.97 56.09
CA PHE A 5 -116.48 -74.11 55.19
C PHE A 5 -115.61 -73.05 54.50
N GLU A 6 -116.02 -72.66 53.30
CA GLU A 6 -115.44 -71.57 52.50
C GLU A 6 -116.43 -70.40 52.47
N SER A 7 -116.14 -69.29 53.15
CA SER A 7 -117.00 -68.09 53.08
C SER A 7 -116.29 -66.79 53.47
N HIS A 8 -116.05 -65.95 52.47
CA HIS A 8 -116.20 -64.49 52.50
C HIS A 8 -116.01 -63.75 53.84
N PHE A 9 -114.90 -63.01 53.95
CA PHE A 9 -114.97 -61.64 54.46
C PHE A 9 -114.20 -60.70 53.52
N GLY A 10 -114.90 -60.21 52.49
CA GLY A 10 -114.37 -59.27 51.49
C GLY A 10 -114.20 -57.86 52.04
N GLY A 11 -113.38 -57.70 53.08
CA GLY A 11 -112.99 -56.40 53.62
C GLY A 11 -112.02 -55.71 52.66
N GLN A 12 -112.55 -54.93 51.71
CA GLN A 12 -111.76 -54.18 50.74
C GLN A 12 -111.07 -52.98 51.40
N SER A 13 -109.99 -53.24 52.14
CA SER A 13 -109.15 -52.21 52.75
C SER A 13 -108.35 -51.48 51.68
N ASP A 14 -108.61 -50.17 51.52
CA ASP A 14 -107.98 -49.28 50.53
C ASP A 14 -106.54 -48.87 50.92
N SER A 15 -105.77 -49.84 51.42
CA SER A 15 -104.36 -49.72 51.81
C SER A 15 -103.48 -50.16 50.63
N GLY A 16 -102.82 -49.20 49.99
CA GLY A 16 -102.06 -49.40 48.75
C GLY A 16 -102.47 -48.49 47.59
N GLY A 17 -103.52 -47.66 47.74
CA GLY A 17 -103.85 -46.62 46.77
C GLY A 17 -102.75 -45.55 46.66
N GLU A 18 -102.59 -44.97 45.47
CA GLU A 18 -101.71 -43.82 45.23
C GLU A 18 -102.52 -42.52 45.28
N VAL A 19 -102.04 -41.53 46.05
CA VAL A 19 -102.67 -40.21 46.20
C VAL A 19 -101.65 -39.08 46.09
N GLU A 20 -102.06 -37.94 45.54
CA GLU A 20 -101.21 -36.74 45.49
C GLU A 20 -101.37 -35.92 46.77
N GLY A 21 -100.27 -35.45 47.35
CA GLY A 21 -100.27 -34.73 48.62
C GLY A 21 -98.95 -34.01 48.91
N TYR A 22 -98.97 -33.10 49.89
CA TYR A 22 -97.82 -32.26 50.21
C TYR A 22 -96.79 -32.98 51.09
N CYS A 23 -95.64 -33.37 50.52
CA CYS A 23 -94.54 -33.95 51.29
C CYS A 23 -93.73 -32.84 52.01
N PRO A 24 -93.57 -32.87 53.35
CA PRO A 24 -92.82 -31.85 54.08
C PRO A 24 -91.31 -31.89 53.84
N LYS A 25 -90.78 -33.02 53.37
CA LYS A 25 -89.33 -33.22 53.11
C LYS A 25 -88.95 -32.80 51.69
N CYS A 26 -89.75 -33.18 50.68
CA CYS A 26 -89.60 -32.68 49.30
C CYS A 26 -90.08 -31.23 49.14
N ARG A 27 -90.93 -30.75 50.06
CA ARG A 27 -91.59 -29.43 50.05
C ARG A 27 -92.45 -29.15 48.81
N ALA A 28 -92.92 -30.21 48.16
CA ALA A 28 -93.71 -30.18 46.94
C ALA A 28 -94.85 -31.21 47.04
N ASP A 29 -95.92 -30.93 46.29
CA ASP A 29 -97.01 -31.87 46.08
C ASP A 29 -96.48 -33.03 45.21
N THR A 30 -96.63 -34.25 45.72
CA THR A 30 -95.99 -35.47 45.21
C THR A 30 -96.89 -36.68 45.43
N GLN A 31 -96.68 -37.76 44.69
CA GLN A 31 -97.43 -39.01 44.88
C GLN A 31 -96.98 -39.73 46.15
N HIS A 32 -97.96 -40.24 46.89
CA HIS A 32 -97.80 -40.98 48.15
C HIS A 32 -98.63 -42.26 48.10
N VAL A 33 -98.09 -43.37 48.60
CA VAL A 33 -98.83 -44.62 48.79
C VAL A 33 -99.51 -44.57 50.15
N VAL A 34 -100.81 -44.88 50.24
CA VAL A 34 -101.49 -44.93 51.54
C VAL A 34 -101.10 -46.20 52.30
N VAL A 35 -100.50 -46.01 53.48
CA VAL A 35 -100.04 -47.08 54.37
C VAL A 35 -101.14 -47.44 55.37
N GLU A 36 -101.90 -46.43 55.83
CA GLU A 36 -102.95 -46.59 56.82
C GLU A 36 -104.12 -45.64 56.51
N SER A 37 -105.24 -46.24 56.12
CA SER A 37 -106.53 -45.59 55.91
C SER A 37 -107.58 -46.23 56.81
N TYR A 38 -108.43 -45.43 57.45
CA TYR A 38 -109.51 -45.93 58.30
C TYR A 38 -110.77 -45.07 58.10
N GLY A 39 -111.92 -45.72 57.88
CA GLY A 39 -113.19 -45.01 57.63
C GLY A 39 -113.23 -44.15 56.34
N GLY A 40 -112.30 -44.36 55.41
CA GLY A 40 -112.16 -43.54 54.19
C GLY A 40 -111.25 -42.31 54.34
N GLU A 41 -110.73 -42.04 55.55
CA GLU A 41 -109.71 -41.00 55.75
C GLU A 41 -108.31 -41.62 55.78
N ILE A 42 -107.36 -40.95 55.13
CA ILE A 42 -105.96 -41.36 55.03
C ILE A 42 -105.19 -40.77 56.21
N ASN A 43 -104.82 -41.61 57.18
CA ASN A 43 -104.05 -41.19 58.34
C ASN A 43 -102.56 -41.06 58.00
N THR A 44 -102.01 -42.07 57.33
CA THR A 44 -100.57 -42.25 57.17
C THR A 44 -100.24 -42.65 55.73
N ALA A 45 -99.35 -41.91 55.07
CA ALA A 45 -98.94 -42.15 53.69
C ALA A 45 -97.42 -42.00 53.50
N GLN A 46 -96.86 -42.74 52.54
CA GLN A 46 -95.42 -42.76 52.26
C GLN A 46 -95.12 -42.10 50.91
N CYS A 47 -94.28 -41.06 50.92
CA CYS A 47 -93.92 -40.33 49.69
C CYS A 47 -93.09 -41.23 48.76
N VAL A 48 -93.51 -41.38 47.49
CA VAL A 48 -92.78 -42.17 46.48
C VAL A 48 -91.40 -41.58 46.17
N VAL A 49 -91.25 -40.26 46.26
CA VAL A 49 -90.03 -39.54 45.86
C VAL A 49 -88.91 -39.62 46.92
N CYS A 50 -89.24 -39.67 48.22
CA CYS A 50 -88.24 -39.69 49.29
C CYS A 50 -88.32 -40.88 50.26
N GLY A 51 -89.39 -41.69 50.19
CA GLY A 51 -89.60 -42.87 51.03
C GLY A 51 -90.09 -42.59 52.45
N ASP A 52 -90.31 -41.32 52.84
CA ASP A 52 -90.71 -40.96 54.20
C ASP A 52 -92.21 -41.12 54.44
N THR A 53 -92.54 -41.92 55.45
CA THR A 53 -93.90 -42.13 55.95
C THR A 53 -94.30 -41.01 56.92
N HIS A 54 -95.40 -40.31 56.63
CA HIS A 54 -95.89 -39.20 57.44
C HIS A 54 -97.41 -39.05 57.34
N LYS A 55 -97.99 -38.16 58.15
CA LYS A 55 -99.43 -37.88 58.12
C LYS A 55 -99.81 -37.20 56.80
N TYR A 56 -100.80 -37.76 56.11
CA TYR A 56 -101.21 -37.24 54.80
C TYR A 56 -101.70 -35.79 54.90
N ARG A 57 -101.28 -34.97 53.94
CA ARG A 57 -101.71 -33.58 53.80
C ARG A 57 -102.16 -33.38 52.36
N LYS A 58 -103.40 -32.93 52.18
CA LYS A 58 -103.98 -32.62 50.87
C LYS A 58 -103.03 -31.69 50.07
N PRO A 59 -102.97 -31.86 48.74
CA PRO A 59 -102.08 -31.07 47.90
C PRO A 59 -102.45 -29.59 47.96
N ARG A 60 -101.54 -28.71 47.54
CA ARG A 60 -101.72 -27.26 47.70
C ARG A 60 -102.62 -26.63 46.64
N ASP A 61 -103.91 -27.00 46.71
CA ASP A 61 -104.96 -26.47 45.83
C ASP A 61 -104.92 -24.94 45.77
N ARG A 62 -104.87 -24.44 44.53
CA ARG A 62 -104.98 -23.03 44.21
C ARG A 62 -106.43 -22.79 43.79
N GLU A 63 -107.09 -21.85 44.45
CA GLU A 63 -108.50 -21.44 44.25
C GLU A 63 -109.59 -22.31 44.93
N THR A 64 -109.84 -22.06 46.23
CA THR A 64 -111.13 -21.50 46.72
C THR A 64 -111.13 -21.31 48.25
N PRO A 65 -111.62 -20.17 48.79
CA PRO A 65 -111.79 -19.98 50.23
C PRO A 65 -113.18 -20.43 50.70
N ALA A 66 -113.28 -21.62 51.29
CA ALA A 66 -114.48 -22.08 51.98
C ALA A 66 -114.45 -21.68 53.47
N ALA A 67 -115.51 -21.04 53.97
CA ALA A 67 -115.58 -20.52 55.33
C ALA A 67 -116.33 -21.47 56.30
N PRO A 68 -115.84 -21.69 57.53
CA PRO A 68 -116.68 -22.14 58.64
C PRO A 68 -117.34 -20.93 59.33
N THR A 69 -118.64 -21.02 59.60
CA THR A 69 -119.41 -19.97 60.28
C THR A 69 -119.14 -19.96 61.79
N ALA A 70 -118.66 -18.84 62.33
CA ALA A 70 -118.67 -18.55 63.76
C ALA A 70 -119.01 -17.07 64.01
N THR A 71 -119.81 -16.84 65.05
CA THR A 71 -120.27 -15.56 65.62
C THR A 71 -119.41 -14.32 65.33
N LYS A 72 -120.04 -13.23 64.84
CA LYS A 72 -119.48 -11.87 64.90
C LYS A 72 -119.05 -11.52 66.33
N PRO A 73 -117.77 -11.18 66.59
CA PRO A 73 -117.43 -10.17 67.58
C PRO A 73 -117.94 -8.81 67.10
N GLN A 74 -118.07 -7.83 67.98
CA GLN A 74 -117.97 -6.43 67.54
C GLN A 74 -116.51 -6.15 67.18
N ASP A 75 -116.27 -5.33 66.16
CA ASP A 75 -114.91 -5.01 65.71
C ASP A 75 -114.07 -4.49 66.88
N PRO A 76 -112.96 -5.17 67.27
CA PRO A 76 -112.01 -4.58 68.18
C PRO A 76 -111.40 -3.38 67.47
N SER A 77 -111.68 -2.17 67.96
CA SER A 77 -111.14 -0.95 67.39
C SER A 77 -109.62 -1.08 67.33
N VAL A 78 -109.08 -1.13 66.10
CA VAL A 78 -107.66 -1.35 65.87
C VAL A 78 -106.93 -0.15 66.45
N LYS A 79 -106.36 -0.32 67.65
CA LYS A 79 -105.62 0.72 68.35
C LYS A 79 -104.29 0.95 67.62
N LEU A 80 -104.38 1.77 66.57
CA LEU A 80 -103.32 2.17 65.66
C LEU A 80 -102.00 2.46 66.38
N ASP A 81 -100.89 2.15 65.70
CA ASP A 81 -99.58 2.57 66.16
C ASP A 81 -99.50 4.10 66.21
N TRP A 82 -98.69 4.67 67.10
CA TRP A 82 -98.49 6.11 67.18
C TRP A 82 -98.08 6.73 65.83
N ILE A 83 -97.23 6.04 65.06
CA ILE A 83 -96.78 6.47 63.74
C ILE A 83 -97.95 6.46 62.73
N GLU A 84 -98.75 5.39 62.72
CA GLU A 84 -99.90 5.25 61.83
C GLU A 84 -101.00 6.27 62.15
N GLY A 85 -101.29 6.49 63.43
CA GLY A 85 -102.26 7.49 63.88
C GLY A 85 -101.81 8.92 63.56
N MET A 86 -100.55 9.27 63.81
CA MET A 86 -100.02 10.60 63.45
C MET A 86 -99.94 10.85 61.93
N ALA A 87 -99.93 9.79 61.11
CA ALA A 87 -100.05 9.88 59.65
C ALA A 87 -101.51 9.92 59.16
N THR A 88 -102.47 9.45 59.96
CA THR A 88 -103.90 9.33 59.61
C THR A 88 -104.73 10.52 60.10
N TYR A 89 -104.35 11.14 61.22
CA TYR A 89 -105.12 12.18 61.89
C TYR A 89 -104.66 13.59 61.55
N ASP A 90 -105.62 14.52 61.60
CA ASP A 90 -105.44 15.90 61.16
C ASP A 90 -104.61 16.73 62.15
N VAL A 91 -103.42 17.13 61.70
CA VAL A 91 -102.45 17.95 62.44
C VAL A 91 -102.92 19.41 62.59
N GLU A 92 -103.85 19.90 61.75
CA GLU A 92 -104.35 21.28 61.82
C GLU A 92 -105.32 21.50 62.99
N ARG A 93 -105.85 20.43 63.60
CA ARG A 93 -106.80 20.47 64.72
C ARG A 93 -106.14 20.23 66.09
N ALA A 94 -104.81 20.37 66.13
CA ALA A 94 -103.99 20.15 67.31
C ALA A 94 -104.19 21.22 68.39
N VAL A 95 -104.25 20.79 69.66
CA VAL A 95 -104.42 21.69 70.82
C VAL A 95 -103.42 21.38 71.94
N ARG A 96 -103.01 22.40 72.69
CA ARG A 96 -102.16 22.23 73.88
C ARG A 96 -102.95 21.57 75.01
N TYR A 97 -102.40 20.51 75.60
CA TYR A 97 -103.04 19.86 76.74
C TYR A 97 -103.12 20.80 77.94
N THR A 98 -104.34 21.14 78.35
CA THR A 98 -104.64 21.57 79.72
C THR A 98 -105.87 20.82 80.24
N PRO A 99 -106.01 20.56 81.55
CA PRO A 99 -107.12 19.76 82.08
C PRO A 99 -108.52 20.38 81.92
N LYS A 100 -108.63 21.62 81.44
CA LYS A 100 -109.90 22.32 81.22
C LYS A 100 -110.55 21.97 79.88
N VAL A 101 -109.73 21.74 78.86
CA VAL A 101 -110.12 21.51 77.45
C VAL A 101 -110.92 20.21 77.31
N ARG A 102 -111.91 20.20 76.42
CA ARG A 102 -112.61 18.98 75.97
C ARG A 102 -111.85 18.35 74.79
N LEU A 103 -111.60 17.05 74.86
CA LEU A 103 -110.74 16.33 73.92
C LEU A 103 -111.48 15.13 73.32
N ASP A 104 -111.99 15.31 72.10
CA ASP A 104 -112.71 14.28 71.36
C ASP A 104 -111.79 13.21 70.76
N LEU A 105 -112.35 12.05 70.39
CA LEU A 105 -111.64 10.98 69.70
C LEU A 105 -110.87 11.49 68.48
N HIS A 106 -109.65 10.99 68.31
CA HIS A 106 -108.73 11.32 67.21
C HIS A 106 -108.21 12.77 67.17
N ARG A 107 -108.54 13.62 68.15
CA ARG A 107 -107.95 14.97 68.25
C ARG A 107 -106.45 14.84 68.59
N VAL A 108 -105.60 15.58 67.85
CA VAL A 108 -104.15 15.67 68.14
C VAL A 108 -103.92 16.60 69.33
N VAL A 109 -103.02 16.22 70.22
CA VAL A 109 -102.77 16.91 71.50
C VAL A 109 -101.27 17.03 71.74
N VAL A 110 -100.82 18.24 72.07
CA VAL A 110 -99.43 18.52 72.46
C VAL A 110 -99.33 18.63 73.98
N HIS A 111 -98.66 17.67 74.62
CA HIS A 111 -98.48 17.63 76.06
C HIS A 111 -97.03 18.01 76.45
N PRO A 112 -96.80 18.99 77.34
CA PRO A 112 -95.46 19.55 77.60
C PRO A 112 -94.43 18.52 78.10
N THR A 113 -94.88 17.45 78.76
CA THR A 113 -94.01 16.36 79.28
C THR A 113 -93.96 15.10 78.41
N PHE A 114 -94.89 14.93 77.44
CA PHE A 114 -95.05 13.67 76.69
C PHE A 114 -94.96 13.86 75.16
N GLY A 115 -94.81 15.09 74.67
CA GLY A 115 -94.74 15.41 73.26
C GLY A 115 -96.12 15.39 72.58
N VAL A 116 -96.12 15.04 71.30
CA VAL A 116 -97.33 14.96 70.47
C VAL A 116 -97.97 13.57 70.61
N GLY A 117 -99.29 13.53 70.78
CA GLY A 117 -100.09 12.31 70.78
C GLY A 117 -101.50 12.55 70.24
N PHE A 118 -102.31 11.50 70.15
CA PHE A 118 -103.72 11.61 69.75
C PHE A 118 -104.65 10.88 70.72
N VAL A 119 -105.87 11.41 70.89
CA VAL A 119 -106.91 10.77 71.71
C VAL A 119 -107.33 9.45 71.06
N SER A 120 -107.04 8.35 71.72
CA SER A 120 -107.33 6.99 71.24
C SER A 120 -108.67 6.46 71.76
N GLU A 121 -109.06 6.82 72.98
CA GLU A 121 -110.33 6.39 73.60
C GLU A 121 -110.81 7.42 74.62
N VAL A 122 -112.11 7.73 74.67
CA VAL A 122 -112.69 8.62 75.70
C VAL A 122 -113.26 7.75 76.81
N LEU A 123 -112.63 7.80 77.99
CA LEU A 123 -112.91 6.94 79.14
C LEU A 123 -113.93 7.58 80.10
N GLY A 124 -115.09 7.92 79.53
CA GLY A 124 -116.18 8.63 80.23
C GLY A 124 -115.97 10.14 80.35
N GLU A 125 -116.86 10.80 81.09
CA GLU A 125 -117.09 12.25 81.04
C GLU A 125 -115.88 13.16 81.38
N GLN A 126 -114.83 12.65 82.06
CA GLN A 126 -113.69 13.48 82.50
C GLN A 126 -112.31 12.83 82.26
N LYS A 127 -112.21 11.76 81.46
CA LYS A 127 -110.93 11.05 81.22
C LYS A 127 -110.76 10.62 79.78
N VAL A 128 -109.53 10.66 79.27
CA VAL A 128 -109.15 10.21 77.92
C VAL A 128 -107.89 9.37 77.94
N GLU A 129 -107.86 8.29 77.16
CA GLU A 129 -106.61 7.61 76.79
C GLU A 129 -106.00 8.34 75.59
N ILE A 130 -104.82 8.93 75.78
CA ILE A 130 -104.01 9.53 74.70
C ILE A 130 -102.82 8.60 74.43
N THR A 131 -102.61 8.22 73.17
CA THR A 131 -101.41 7.50 72.74
C THR A 131 -100.34 8.50 72.35
N PHE A 132 -99.20 8.44 73.05
CA PHE A 132 -97.99 9.19 72.74
C PHE A 132 -96.96 8.29 72.02
N ARG A 133 -95.82 8.87 71.66
CA ARG A 133 -94.67 8.20 71.05
C ARG A 133 -94.28 6.90 71.77
N ASP A 134 -93.71 5.97 71.00
CA ASP A 134 -93.39 4.60 71.42
C ASP A 134 -94.62 3.82 71.94
N ASN A 135 -95.81 4.20 71.45
CA ASN A 135 -97.13 3.67 71.84
C ASN A 135 -97.46 3.82 73.33
N VAL A 136 -96.86 4.78 74.02
CA VAL A 136 -97.08 5.00 75.45
C VAL A 136 -98.46 5.63 75.67
N ARG A 137 -99.45 4.78 75.99
CA ARG A 137 -100.80 5.23 76.33
C ARG A 137 -100.86 5.81 77.74
N ARG A 138 -101.54 6.95 77.91
CA ARG A 138 -101.73 7.62 79.19
C ARG A 138 -103.18 8.05 79.36
N VAL A 139 -103.76 7.71 80.51
CA VAL A 139 -105.05 8.26 80.92
C VAL A 139 -104.84 9.66 81.50
N LEU A 140 -105.36 10.66 80.80
CA LEU A 140 -105.32 12.07 81.16
C LEU A 140 -106.74 12.58 81.46
N ILE A 141 -106.84 13.78 82.03
CA ILE A 141 -108.09 14.37 82.50
C ILE A 141 -108.46 15.53 81.58
N HIS A 142 -109.72 15.56 81.14
CA HIS A 142 -110.26 16.60 80.26
C HIS A 142 -111.57 17.17 80.85
N ASP A 143 -112.09 18.23 80.25
CA ASP A 143 -113.43 18.77 80.51
C ASP A 143 -113.66 19.26 81.95
N ARG A 144 -112.69 20.03 82.47
CA ARG A 144 -112.81 20.79 83.74
C ARG A 144 -112.96 22.30 83.55
N GLY A 145 -113.12 22.79 82.32
CA GLY A 145 -113.38 24.20 82.05
C GLY A 145 -114.78 24.60 82.51
N THR A 146 -115.00 25.87 82.83
CA THR A 146 -116.34 26.41 83.16
C THR A 146 -116.81 27.48 82.19
N THR A 147 -115.94 28.01 81.32
CA THR A 147 -116.31 28.91 80.22
C THR A 147 -116.08 28.26 78.86
N PRO A 148 -116.86 28.56 77.80
CA PRO A 148 -116.72 27.90 76.50
C PRO A 148 -115.30 27.97 75.90
N GLU A 149 -114.63 29.11 76.07
CA GLU A 149 -113.25 29.33 75.60
C GLU A 149 -112.23 28.38 76.27
N GLU A 150 -112.44 28.05 77.56
CA GLU A 150 -111.60 27.08 78.28
C GLU A 150 -111.82 25.63 77.84
N LEU A 151 -112.95 25.32 77.22
CA LEU A 151 -113.25 23.98 76.70
C LEU A 151 -112.68 23.76 75.30
N GLU A 152 -112.60 24.80 74.46
CA GLU A 152 -112.11 24.67 73.08
C GLU A 152 -110.59 24.49 73.02
N GLY A 153 -109.86 25.27 73.82
CA GLY A 153 -108.42 25.16 74.08
C GLY A 153 -107.50 25.89 73.09
N ASP A 154 -106.27 26.17 73.53
CA ASP A 154 -105.26 26.87 72.72
C ASP A 154 -104.82 26.02 71.50
N PRO A 155 -105.11 26.45 70.26
CA PRO A 155 -104.65 25.75 69.07
C PRO A 155 -103.13 25.83 68.93
N VAL A 156 -102.54 24.75 68.41
CA VAL A 156 -101.12 24.69 68.03
C VAL A 156 -101.04 24.82 66.51
N PRO A 157 -100.26 25.78 65.95
CA PRO A 157 -100.10 25.88 64.51
C PRO A 157 -99.46 24.59 63.96
N ALA A 158 -99.95 24.11 62.82
CA ALA A 158 -99.51 22.85 62.24
C ALA A 158 -97.98 22.80 62.00
N ASP A 159 -97.34 23.94 61.74
CA ASP A 159 -95.88 24.04 61.59
C ASP A 159 -95.11 23.73 62.87
N GLU A 160 -95.63 24.10 64.06
CA GLU A 160 -95.00 23.76 65.35
C GLU A 160 -95.10 22.27 65.62
N VAL A 161 -96.25 21.65 65.32
CA VAL A 161 -96.43 20.19 65.43
C VAL A 161 -95.54 19.46 64.42
N ARG A 162 -95.47 19.94 63.16
CA ARG A 162 -94.59 19.39 62.11
C ARG A 162 -93.11 19.57 62.46
N GLN A 163 -92.72 20.64 63.15
CA GLN A 163 -91.35 20.85 63.62
C GLN A 163 -91.00 19.90 64.78
N LEU A 164 -91.94 19.66 65.71
CA LEU A 164 -91.80 18.68 66.79
C LEU A 164 -91.73 17.23 66.29
N LEU A 165 -92.31 16.92 65.12
CA LEU A 165 -92.20 15.61 64.44
C LEU A 165 -90.95 15.54 63.53
N GLY A 166 -90.61 16.62 62.85
CA GLY A 166 -89.61 16.69 61.78
C GLY A 166 -88.15 16.77 62.24
N LEU A 167 -87.89 16.95 63.55
CA LEU A 167 -86.54 16.93 64.11
C LEU A 167 -85.93 15.52 64.21
N GLU A 168 -86.72 14.46 63.98
CA GLU A 168 -86.30 13.08 64.28
C GLU A 168 -86.51 12.06 63.16
N LEU A 169 -87.12 12.45 62.03
CA LEU A 169 -87.08 11.66 60.80
C LEU A 169 -85.90 12.13 59.94
N GLY A 170 -84.80 11.38 60.00
CA GLY A 170 -83.66 11.57 59.10
C GLY A 170 -83.99 11.23 57.63
N PRO A 171 -83.06 11.46 56.69
CA PRO A 171 -83.27 11.15 55.27
C PRO A 171 -83.69 9.69 55.08
N THR A 172 -84.59 9.45 54.14
CA THR A 172 -85.27 8.16 54.04
C THR A 172 -84.29 7.03 53.70
N PRO A 173 -84.59 5.77 54.10
CA PRO A 173 -83.75 4.63 53.75
C PRO A 173 -83.49 4.49 52.24
N GLU A 174 -84.43 4.93 51.40
CA GLU A 174 -84.31 4.93 49.94
C GLU A 174 -83.34 6.01 49.42
N GLU A 175 -83.37 7.23 49.98
CA GLU A 175 -82.41 8.28 49.64
C GLU A 175 -80.97 7.90 50.05
N ILE A 176 -80.81 7.32 51.24
CA ILE A 176 -79.52 6.79 51.72
C ILE A 176 -79.02 5.65 50.81
N ALA A 177 -79.92 4.81 50.30
CA ALA A 177 -79.56 3.76 49.33
C ALA A 177 -79.15 4.36 47.97
N ALA A 178 -79.90 5.34 47.46
CA ALA A 178 -79.63 5.99 46.17
C ALA A 178 -78.31 6.80 46.18
N GLU A 179 -77.97 7.47 47.30
CA GLU A 179 -76.67 8.14 47.45
C GLU A 179 -75.52 7.13 47.45
N ARG A 180 -75.67 6.00 48.18
CA ARG A 180 -74.68 4.91 48.20
C ARG A 180 -74.48 4.29 46.82
N GLU A 181 -75.56 4.08 46.05
CA GLU A 181 -75.47 3.52 44.70
C GLU A 181 -74.77 4.49 43.73
N ARG A 182 -75.10 5.79 43.79
CA ARG A 182 -74.39 6.83 43.01
C ARG A 182 -72.90 6.84 43.33
N LYS A 183 -72.55 6.83 44.62
CA LYS A 183 -71.16 6.79 45.08
C LYS A 183 -70.42 5.52 44.65
N GLN A 184 -71.09 4.36 44.65
CA GLN A 184 -70.52 3.11 44.13
C GLN A 184 -70.28 3.17 42.62
N ARG A 185 -71.22 3.72 41.84
CA ARG A 185 -71.07 3.92 40.39
C ARG A 185 -69.93 4.89 40.06
N GLU A 186 -69.78 5.98 40.82
CA GLU A 186 -68.67 6.93 40.70
C GLU A 186 -67.32 6.30 41.08
N GLU A 187 -67.27 5.49 42.14
CA GLU A 187 -66.05 4.76 42.53
C GLU A 187 -65.68 3.68 41.50
N GLU A 188 -66.66 2.96 40.94
CA GLU A 188 -66.43 2.00 39.86
C GLU A 188 -65.93 2.70 38.59
N GLU A 189 -66.50 3.86 38.21
CA GLU A 189 -66.01 4.61 37.06
C GLU A 189 -64.60 5.17 37.31
N ALA A 190 -64.30 5.64 38.51
CA ALA A 190 -62.95 6.08 38.90
C ALA A 190 -61.94 4.93 38.81
N ARG A 191 -62.26 3.76 39.36
CA ARG A 191 -61.45 2.53 39.26
C ARG A 191 -61.29 2.09 37.79
N ARG A 192 -62.32 2.22 36.95
CA ARG A 192 -62.29 1.92 35.51
C ARG A 192 -61.38 2.89 34.75
N ARG A 193 -61.44 4.18 35.05
CA ARG A 193 -60.55 5.22 34.50
C ARG A 193 -59.10 4.99 34.91
N GLU A 194 -58.83 4.69 36.19
CA GLU A 194 -57.48 4.35 36.68
C GLU A 194 -56.92 3.10 35.99
N LEU A 195 -57.73 2.05 35.81
CA LEU A 195 -57.32 0.85 35.09
C LEU A 195 -57.06 1.10 33.60
N GLU A 196 -57.77 2.03 32.96
CA GLU A 196 -57.49 2.44 31.58
C GLU A 196 -56.20 3.28 31.50
N GLU A 197 -56.00 4.23 32.41
CA GLU A 197 -54.78 5.03 32.49
C GLU A 197 -53.55 4.15 32.75
N ARG A 198 -53.66 3.16 33.65
CA ARG A 198 -52.60 2.18 33.91
C ARG A 198 -52.27 1.34 32.69
N LYS A 199 -53.28 0.90 31.92
CA LYS A 199 -53.08 0.20 30.64
C LYS A 199 -52.39 1.09 29.60
N ARG A 200 -52.83 2.34 29.44
CA ARG A 200 -52.19 3.32 28.54
C ARG A 200 -50.72 3.56 28.90
N LYS A 201 -50.41 3.72 30.20
CA LYS A 201 -49.03 3.85 30.71
C LYS A 201 -48.19 2.59 30.51
N GLU A 202 -48.78 1.39 30.66
CA GLU A 202 -48.09 0.12 30.41
C GLU A 202 -47.82 -0.10 28.91
N GLU A 203 -48.75 0.28 28.04
CA GLU A 203 -48.59 0.26 26.58
C GLU A 203 -47.55 1.28 26.10
N GLU A 204 -47.59 2.51 26.60
CA GLU A 204 -46.59 3.54 26.33
C GLU A 204 -45.19 3.10 26.78
N ALA A 205 -45.06 2.57 28.01
CA ALA A 205 -43.80 2.02 28.50
C ALA A 205 -43.33 0.79 27.70
N ARG A 206 -44.24 -0.02 27.15
CA ARG A 206 -43.90 -1.11 26.22
C ARG A 206 -43.36 -0.55 24.90
N LEU A 207 -44.02 0.44 24.30
CA LEU A 207 -43.61 1.08 23.06
C LEU A 207 -42.27 1.83 23.22
N GLU A 208 -42.04 2.49 24.34
CA GLU A 208 -40.74 3.12 24.66
C GLU A 208 -39.63 2.06 24.78
N ARG A 209 -39.88 0.95 25.49
CA ARG A 209 -38.94 -0.19 25.59
C ARG A 209 -38.64 -0.81 24.22
N GLU A 210 -39.63 -0.89 23.35
CA GLU A 210 -39.48 -1.42 21.99
C GLU A 210 -38.68 -0.45 21.09
N ARG A 211 -39.02 0.83 21.09
CA ARG A 211 -38.24 1.89 20.42
C ARG A 211 -36.79 1.93 20.90
N ARG A 212 -36.55 1.88 22.21
CA ARG A 212 -35.20 1.85 22.78
C ARG A 212 -34.39 0.63 22.30
N ARG A 213 -35.02 -0.55 22.21
CA ARG A 213 -34.40 -1.76 21.64
C ARG A 213 -34.13 -1.61 20.14
N GLU A 214 -35.01 -0.96 19.40
CA GLU A 214 -34.82 -0.70 17.96
C GLU A 214 -33.68 0.31 17.71
N GLU A 215 -33.63 1.40 18.49
CA GLU A 215 -32.55 2.40 18.46
C GLU A 215 -31.20 1.80 18.89
N GLU A 216 -31.18 0.92 19.90
CA GLU A 216 -29.97 0.17 20.29
C GLU A 216 -29.52 -0.78 19.16
N ARG A 217 -30.45 -1.50 18.52
CA ARG A 217 -30.15 -2.35 17.35
C ARG A 217 -29.58 -1.53 16.19
N LYS A 218 -30.19 -0.39 15.84
CA LYS A 218 -29.72 0.52 14.80
C LYS A 218 -28.31 1.05 15.11
N ARG A 219 -28.07 1.55 16.33
CA ARG A 219 -26.74 1.99 16.78
C ARG A 219 -25.69 0.88 16.69
N ARG A 220 -26.03 -0.35 17.09
CA ARG A 220 -25.14 -1.52 17.03
C ARG A 220 -24.89 -1.99 15.60
N GLU A 221 -25.85 -1.82 14.69
CA GLU A 221 -25.71 -2.11 13.26
C GLU A 221 -24.86 -1.06 12.56
N GLU A 222 -25.08 0.23 12.83
CA GLU A 222 -24.20 1.32 12.41
C GLU A 222 -22.76 1.14 12.92
N GLU A 223 -22.56 0.76 14.18
CA GLU A 223 -21.22 0.51 14.73
C GLU A 223 -20.53 -0.66 13.99
N ARG A 224 -21.26 -1.75 13.72
CA ARG A 224 -20.76 -2.88 12.92
C ARG A 224 -20.44 -2.47 11.49
N GLU A 225 -21.26 -1.64 10.86
CA GLU A 225 -21.04 -1.16 9.50
C GLU A 225 -19.86 -0.19 9.42
N ARG A 226 -19.73 0.74 10.38
CA ARG A 226 -18.57 1.63 10.54
C ARG A 226 -17.28 0.81 10.74
N ARG A 227 -17.28 -0.17 11.64
CA ARG A 227 -16.14 -1.09 11.84
C ARG A 227 -15.83 -1.96 10.62
N ARG A 228 -16.84 -2.32 9.80
CA ARG A 228 -16.62 -2.99 8.51
C ARG A 228 -15.94 -2.04 7.52
N LYS A 229 -16.50 -0.85 7.30
CA LYS A 229 -15.95 0.19 6.42
C LYS A 229 -14.52 0.58 6.81
N GLU A 230 -14.26 0.71 8.11
CA GLU A 230 -12.92 0.96 8.68
C GLU A 230 -11.93 -0.17 8.34
N ARG A 231 -12.26 -1.43 8.65
CA ARG A 231 -11.42 -2.60 8.34
C ARG A 231 -11.24 -2.81 6.83
N GLU A 232 -12.21 -2.42 6.02
CA GLU A 232 -12.13 -2.48 4.57
C GLU A 232 -11.20 -1.39 4.02
N ALA A 233 -11.31 -0.16 4.52
CA ALA A 233 -10.40 0.94 4.21
C ALA A 233 -8.96 0.68 4.70
N GLU A 234 -8.78 0.05 5.86
CA GLU A 234 -7.47 -0.40 6.37
C GLU A 234 -6.85 -1.43 5.40
N ARG A 235 -7.63 -2.44 4.98
CA ARG A 235 -7.20 -3.45 3.99
C ARG A 235 -6.85 -2.82 2.65
N GLN A 236 -7.65 -1.87 2.15
CA GLN A 236 -7.38 -1.15 0.90
C GLN A 236 -6.10 -0.30 1.00
N ARG A 237 -5.92 0.46 2.09
CA ARG A 237 -4.68 1.23 2.34
C ARG A 237 -3.44 0.33 2.37
N ARG A 238 -3.51 -0.79 3.10
CA ARG A 238 -2.41 -1.77 3.22
C ARG A 238 -2.15 -2.54 1.92
N ALA A 239 -3.16 -2.72 1.06
CA ALA A 239 -2.99 -3.26 -0.27
C ALA A 239 -2.28 -2.26 -1.19
N ALA A 240 -2.75 -1.02 -1.25
CA ALA A 240 -2.15 0.06 -2.04
C ALA A 240 -0.71 0.39 -1.61
N GLU A 241 -0.41 0.36 -0.31
CA GLU A 241 0.95 0.49 0.23
C GLU A 241 1.87 -0.63 -0.30
N ARG A 242 1.43 -1.89 -0.20
CA ARG A 242 2.18 -3.05 -0.72
C ARG A 242 2.35 -3.02 -2.23
N GLU A 243 1.38 -2.48 -2.96
CA GLU A 243 1.47 -2.29 -4.41
C GLU A 243 2.48 -1.19 -4.76
N ALA A 244 2.42 -0.03 -4.10
CA ALA A 244 3.39 1.05 -4.26
C ALA A 244 4.81 0.62 -3.85
N GLU A 245 4.96 -0.23 -2.82
CA GLU A 245 6.24 -0.82 -2.43
C GLU A 245 6.81 -1.75 -3.52
N ARG A 246 5.96 -2.61 -4.10
CA ARG A 246 6.31 -3.48 -5.24
C ARG A 246 6.68 -2.66 -6.47
N GLU A 247 5.95 -1.58 -6.75
CA GLU A 247 6.21 -0.70 -7.89
C GLU A 247 7.51 0.08 -7.73
N ARG A 248 7.80 0.60 -6.52
CA ARG A 248 9.10 1.20 -6.17
C ARG A 248 10.25 0.20 -6.37
N LYS A 249 10.12 -1.03 -5.82
CA LYS A 249 11.12 -2.10 -6.00
C LYS A 249 11.28 -2.56 -7.46
N ARG A 250 10.23 -2.45 -8.29
CA ARG A 250 10.31 -2.67 -9.74
C ARG A 250 11.11 -1.55 -10.43
N LYS A 251 10.76 -0.28 -10.18
CA LYS A 251 11.45 0.91 -10.71
C LYS A 251 12.92 0.96 -10.30
N GLU A 252 13.24 0.60 -9.05
CA GLU A 252 14.59 0.49 -8.53
C GLU A 252 15.41 -0.56 -9.29
N ARG A 253 14.90 -1.80 -9.40
CA ARG A 253 15.55 -2.89 -10.16
C ARG A 253 15.69 -2.57 -11.65
N GLU A 254 14.76 -1.82 -12.21
CA GLU A 254 14.80 -1.36 -13.60
C GLU A 254 15.89 -0.31 -13.81
N ALA A 255 15.97 0.69 -12.92
CA ALA A 255 17.05 1.69 -12.91
C ALA A 255 18.43 1.06 -12.61
N GLU A 256 18.51 0.05 -11.76
CA GLU A 256 19.74 -0.70 -11.48
C GLU A 256 20.23 -1.45 -12.74
N ARG A 257 19.31 -2.14 -13.44
CA ARG A 257 19.58 -2.79 -14.74
C ARG A 257 20.02 -1.77 -15.80
N GLU A 258 19.39 -0.62 -15.85
CA GLU A 258 19.73 0.43 -16.81
C GLU A 258 21.11 1.05 -16.52
N ARG A 259 21.44 1.30 -15.24
CA ARG A 259 22.78 1.70 -14.80
C ARG A 259 23.84 0.67 -15.19
N LYS A 260 23.61 -0.62 -14.89
CA LYS A 260 24.51 -1.73 -15.27
C LYS A 260 24.63 -1.90 -16.79
N ARG A 261 23.60 -1.55 -17.58
CA ARG A 261 23.66 -1.49 -19.04
C ARG A 261 24.56 -0.33 -19.51
N LYS A 262 24.32 0.89 -19.02
CA LYS A 262 25.11 2.09 -19.35
C LYS A 262 26.58 1.94 -18.95
N GLU A 263 26.86 1.33 -17.80
CA GLU A 263 28.22 1.01 -17.34
C GLU A 263 28.94 0.05 -18.29
N ARG A 264 28.32 -1.09 -18.63
CA ARG A 264 28.87 -2.06 -19.60
C ARG A 264 29.04 -1.48 -20.99
N GLU A 265 28.18 -0.56 -21.40
CA GLU A 265 28.26 0.15 -22.67
C GLU A 265 29.45 1.12 -22.69
N ALA A 266 29.63 1.93 -21.64
CA ALA A 266 30.78 2.81 -21.46
C ALA A 266 32.11 2.03 -21.28
N GLU A 267 32.09 0.86 -20.63
CA GLU A 267 33.26 -0.03 -20.52
C GLU A 267 33.69 -0.59 -21.88
N ARG A 268 32.72 -1.03 -22.70
CA ARG A 268 32.95 -1.47 -24.09
C ARG A 268 33.48 -0.31 -24.95
N GLU A 269 32.96 0.89 -24.77
CA GLU A 269 33.41 2.08 -25.49
C GLU A 269 34.84 2.48 -25.10
N ARG A 270 35.18 2.46 -23.80
CA ARG A 270 36.54 2.66 -23.29
C ARG A 270 37.51 1.63 -23.88
N LYS A 271 37.16 0.33 -23.82
CA LYS A 271 37.96 -0.76 -24.41
C LYS A 271 38.09 -0.65 -25.94
N ARG A 272 37.10 -0.08 -26.64
CA ARG A 272 37.21 0.24 -28.07
C ARG A 272 38.21 1.39 -28.30
N LYS A 273 38.04 2.52 -27.60
CA LYS A 273 38.92 3.70 -27.69
C LYS A 273 40.37 3.36 -27.34
N GLU A 274 40.59 2.51 -26.34
CA GLU A 274 41.91 2.00 -25.96
C GLU A 274 42.55 1.16 -27.08
N ARG A 275 41.84 0.16 -27.62
CA ARG A 275 42.31 -0.66 -28.76
C ARG A 275 42.57 0.17 -30.01
N GLU A 276 41.81 1.24 -30.22
CA GLU A 276 41.98 2.18 -31.32
C GLU A 276 43.25 3.04 -31.14
N ALA A 277 43.46 3.59 -29.94
CA ALA A 277 44.69 4.30 -29.58
C ALA A 277 45.93 3.39 -29.59
N GLU A 278 45.80 2.12 -29.19
CA GLU A 278 46.88 1.12 -29.26
C GLU A 278 47.27 0.82 -30.72
N ARG A 279 46.28 0.63 -31.60
CA ARG A 279 46.49 0.48 -33.06
C ARG A 279 47.13 1.73 -33.66
N GLU A 280 46.73 2.93 -33.21
CA GLU A 280 47.30 4.19 -33.67
C GLU A 280 48.76 4.36 -33.21
N ARG A 281 49.07 4.05 -31.94
CA ARG A 281 50.43 4.01 -31.39
C ARG A 281 51.30 3.04 -32.20
N LYS A 282 50.83 1.82 -32.46
CA LYS A 282 51.54 0.82 -33.29
C LYS A 282 51.69 1.23 -34.75
N ARG A 283 50.80 2.08 -35.30
CA ARG A 283 51.00 2.72 -36.62
C ARG A 283 52.10 3.77 -36.57
N LYS A 284 52.01 4.74 -35.66
CA LYS A 284 52.99 5.82 -35.45
C LYS A 284 54.38 5.29 -35.12
N GLU A 285 54.48 4.17 -34.41
CA GLU A 285 55.73 3.46 -34.12
C GLU A 285 56.35 2.86 -35.39
N LYS A 286 55.59 2.05 -36.15
CA LYS A 286 56.06 1.47 -37.43
C LYS A 286 56.43 2.55 -38.46
N GLU A 287 55.76 3.69 -38.44
CA GLU A 287 56.10 4.86 -39.25
C GLU A 287 57.42 5.50 -38.82
N ARG A 288 57.61 5.74 -37.50
CA ARG A 288 58.88 6.23 -36.94
C ARG A 288 60.04 5.25 -37.21
N GLU A 289 59.79 3.96 -37.16
CA GLU A 289 60.75 2.90 -37.49
C GLU A 289 61.15 2.93 -38.98
N ARG A 290 60.17 3.03 -39.88
CA ARG A 290 60.40 3.21 -41.33
C ARG A 290 61.23 4.48 -41.60
N LEU A 291 60.89 5.59 -40.95
CA LEU A 291 61.62 6.85 -41.09
C LEU A 291 63.05 6.78 -40.53
N ARG A 292 63.27 6.05 -39.43
CA ARG A 292 64.62 5.75 -38.91
C ARG A 292 65.42 4.92 -39.94
N LYS A 293 64.85 3.82 -40.45
CA LYS A 293 65.48 2.95 -41.46
C LYS A 293 65.74 3.67 -42.78
N GLN A 294 64.90 4.63 -43.19
CA GLN A 294 65.18 5.52 -44.32
C GLN A 294 66.37 6.44 -44.06
N LYS A 295 66.37 7.19 -42.94
CA LYS A 295 67.47 8.10 -42.56
C LYS A 295 68.80 7.36 -42.37
N GLU A 296 68.76 6.11 -41.92
CA GLU A 296 69.92 5.23 -41.82
C GLU A 296 70.44 4.80 -43.20
N ARG A 297 69.57 4.30 -44.09
CA ARG A 297 69.93 3.97 -45.49
C ARG A 297 70.48 5.19 -46.23
N GLU A 298 69.94 6.38 -45.96
CA GLU A 298 70.42 7.66 -46.51
C GLU A 298 71.82 8.01 -45.99
N LYS A 299 72.08 7.86 -44.68
CA LYS A 299 73.43 8.03 -44.10
C LYS A 299 74.43 7.05 -44.73
N ILE A 300 74.07 5.77 -44.87
CA ILE A 300 74.91 4.75 -45.50
C ILE A 300 75.17 5.08 -46.98
N ARG A 301 74.15 5.56 -47.73
CA ARG A 301 74.32 6.06 -49.11
C ARG A 301 75.33 7.23 -49.15
N LYS A 302 75.13 8.26 -48.32
CA LYS A 302 76.01 9.43 -48.24
C LYS A 302 77.44 9.08 -47.79
N GLN A 303 77.63 8.06 -46.95
CA GLN A 303 78.95 7.51 -46.61
C GLN A 303 79.60 6.82 -47.82
N LYS A 304 78.91 5.88 -48.47
CA LYS A 304 79.41 5.16 -49.66
C LYS A 304 79.71 6.11 -50.82
N GLU A 305 78.95 7.19 -50.96
CA GLU A 305 79.17 8.25 -51.93
C GLU A 305 80.42 9.09 -51.62
N ARG A 306 80.59 9.53 -50.36
CA ARG A 306 81.82 10.19 -49.89
C ARG A 306 83.06 9.29 -50.02
N GLU A 307 82.91 7.98 -49.80
CA GLU A 307 83.97 6.99 -49.95
C GLU A 307 84.37 6.80 -51.43
N ARG A 308 83.39 6.68 -52.33
CA ARG A 308 83.62 6.68 -53.79
C ARG A 308 84.38 7.93 -54.23
N LEU A 309 83.92 9.12 -53.81
CA LEU A 309 84.55 10.40 -54.14
C LEU A 309 85.98 10.52 -53.57
N ARG A 310 86.27 9.91 -52.41
CA ARG A 310 87.65 9.79 -51.88
C ARG A 310 88.51 8.89 -52.76
N LYS A 311 88.05 7.68 -53.07
CA LYS A 311 88.74 6.69 -53.92
C LYS A 311 88.96 7.21 -55.35
N GLU A 312 88.06 8.03 -55.87
CA GLU A 312 88.20 8.71 -57.16
C GLU A 312 89.28 9.80 -57.12
N LYS A 313 89.24 10.71 -56.14
CA LYS A 313 90.28 11.74 -55.93
C LYS A 313 91.67 11.14 -55.66
N GLU A 314 91.73 9.95 -55.05
CA GLU A 314 92.96 9.17 -54.88
C GLU A 314 93.47 8.59 -56.20
N ARG A 315 92.60 7.94 -57.00
CA ARG A 315 92.93 7.47 -58.35
C ARG A 315 93.39 8.62 -59.27
N GLU A 316 92.78 9.79 -59.14
CA GLU A 316 93.17 11.00 -59.88
C GLU A 316 94.58 11.49 -59.48
N LYS A 317 94.90 11.52 -58.18
CA LYS A 317 96.27 11.81 -57.68
C LYS A 317 97.29 10.83 -58.24
N ILE A 318 96.98 9.52 -58.22
CA ILE A 318 97.84 8.47 -58.77
C ILE A 318 98.02 8.63 -60.29
N ARG A 319 96.96 9.00 -61.02
CA ARG A 319 97.04 9.32 -62.46
C ARG A 319 97.99 10.50 -62.71
N LYS A 320 97.81 11.62 -61.99
CA LYS A 320 98.65 12.82 -62.09
C LYS A 320 100.11 12.57 -61.69
N GLN A 321 100.37 11.68 -60.74
CA GLN A 321 101.73 11.22 -60.40
C GLN A 321 102.36 10.42 -61.55
N LYS A 322 101.68 9.39 -62.07
CA LYS A 322 102.16 8.57 -63.20
C LYS A 322 102.40 9.40 -64.46
N GLU A 323 101.61 10.45 -64.68
CA GLU A 323 101.78 11.39 -65.78
C GLU A 323 103.02 12.30 -65.60
N ARG A 324 103.21 12.88 -64.40
CA ARG A 324 104.43 13.63 -64.04
C ARG A 324 105.69 12.76 -64.14
N GLU A 325 105.59 11.48 -63.80
CA GLU A 325 106.69 10.51 -63.92
C GLU A 325 107.05 10.22 -65.39
N LYS A 326 106.05 9.98 -66.26
CA LYS A 326 106.25 9.85 -67.72
C LYS A 326 106.94 11.09 -68.29
N LEU A 327 106.49 12.29 -67.92
CA LEU A 327 107.08 13.55 -68.37
C LEU A 327 108.54 13.72 -67.91
N ARG A 328 108.88 13.30 -66.68
CA ARG A 328 110.28 13.26 -66.21
C ARG A 328 111.13 12.32 -67.06
N LYS A 329 110.70 11.07 -67.27
CA LYS A 329 111.39 10.06 -68.09
C LYS A 329 111.56 10.49 -69.57
N GLN A 330 110.62 11.28 -70.10
CA GLN A 330 110.73 11.86 -71.45
C GLN A 330 111.80 12.96 -71.51
N LYS A 331 111.78 13.92 -70.58
CA LYS A 331 112.79 15.00 -70.48
C LYS A 331 114.21 14.47 -70.22
N GLU A 332 114.32 13.37 -69.47
CA GLU A 332 115.59 12.67 -69.25
C GLU A 332 116.15 12.03 -70.54
N ARG A 333 115.31 11.31 -71.30
CA ARG A 333 115.68 10.74 -72.60
C ARG A 333 116.09 11.83 -73.61
N GLU A 334 115.45 12.99 -73.57
CA GLU A 334 115.80 14.14 -74.41
C GLU A 334 117.17 14.74 -74.04
N ARG A 335 117.45 14.94 -72.74
CA ARG A 335 118.77 15.38 -72.24
C ARG A 335 119.89 14.43 -72.70
N LEU A 336 119.66 13.11 -72.60
CA LEU A 336 120.63 12.10 -73.02
C LEU A 336 120.89 12.11 -74.54
N ARG A 337 119.89 12.45 -75.37
CA ARG A 337 120.08 12.67 -76.82
C ARG A 337 120.96 13.90 -77.08
N LYS A 338 120.61 15.05 -76.49
CA LYS A 338 121.35 16.32 -76.63
C LYS A 338 122.82 16.22 -76.13
N GLN A 339 123.08 15.38 -75.12
CA GLN A 339 124.43 15.11 -74.63
C GLN A 339 125.27 14.29 -75.65
N LYS A 340 124.71 13.19 -76.18
CA LYS A 340 125.36 12.35 -77.20
C LYS A 340 125.63 13.09 -78.51
N GLU A 341 124.76 14.03 -78.87
CA GLU A 341 124.93 14.92 -80.02
C GLU A 341 126.11 15.90 -79.83
N ARG A 342 126.18 16.58 -78.68
CA ARG A 342 127.30 17.47 -78.32
C ARG A 342 128.64 16.74 -78.28
N GLU A 343 128.66 15.48 -77.84
CA GLU A 343 129.86 14.63 -77.84
C GLU A 343 130.36 14.31 -79.26
N ARG A 344 129.45 13.92 -80.18
CA ARG A 344 129.77 13.70 -81.60
C ARG A 344 130.38 14.93 -82.24
N LEU A 345 129.79 16.12 -82.00
CA LEU A 345 130.27 17.38 -82.55
C LEU A 345 131.68 17.75 -82.03
N ARG A 346 132.01 17.45 -80.77
CA ARG A 346 133.37 17.61 -80.23
C ARG A 346 134.37 16.71 -80.97
N LYS A 347 134.08 15.41 -81.08
CA LYS A 347 134.94 14.42 -81.77
C LYS A 347 135.15 14.74 -83.26
N GLN A 348 134.20 15.41 -83.91
CA GLN A 348 134.33 15.87 -85.29
C GLN A 348 135.30 17.07 -85.41
N LYS A 349 135.13 18.10 -84.56
CA LYS A 349 136.00 19.29 -84.53
C LYS A 349 137.45 18.96 -84.15
N GLU A 350 137.65 17.96 -83.30
CA GLU A 350 138.98 17.45 -82.94
C GLU A 350 139.71 16.81 -84.13
N ARG A 351 139.03 15.93 -84.88
CA ARG A 351 139.57 15.30 -86.10
C ARG A 351 139.92 16.32 -87.18
N GLU A 352 139.17 17.40 -87.29
CA GLU A 352 139.43 18.50 -88.23
C GLU A 352 140.72 19.27 -87.85
N ARG A 353 140.89 19.63 -86.57
CA ARG A 353 142.11 20.29 -86.05
C ARG A 353 143.35 19.46 -86.34
N LEU A 354 143.28 18.14 -86.14
CA LEU A 354 144.39 17.21 -86.39
C LEU A 354 144.77 17.12 -87.88
N ARG A 355 143.80 17.29 -88.81
CA ARG A 355 144.10 17.39 -90.25
C ARG A 355 144.85 18.69 -90.56
N LYS A 356 144.33 19.84 -90.08
CA LYS A 356 144.92 21.17 -90.31
C LYS A 356 146.34 21.32 -89.73
N GLN A 357 146.68 20.64 -88.64
CA GLN A 357 148.06 20.55 -88.16
C GLN A 357 148.99 19.76 -89.11
N LYS A 358 148.59 18.56 -89.52
CA LYS A 358 149.38 17.70 -90.43
C LYS A 358 149.62 18.33 -91.81
N GLU A 359 148.68 19.16 -92.26
CA GLU A 359 148.78 19.95 -93.48
C GLU A 359 149.83 21.08 -93.34
N ARG A 360 149.76 21.89 -92.27
CA ARG A 360 150.75 22.91 -91.97
C ARG A 360 152.18 22.35 -91.80
N GLU A 361 152.30 21.15 -91.24
CA GLU A 361 153.58 20.46 -91.08
C GLU A 361 154.23 20.07 -92.43
N LYS A 362 153.42 19.59 -93.39
CA LYS A 362 153.89 19.30 -94.76
C LYS A 362 154.43 20.56 -95.44
N ILE A 363 153.66 21.65 -95.40
CA ILE A 363 154.02 22.94 -96.01
C ILE A 363 155.33 23.49 -95.40
N ARG A 364 155.56 23.30 -94.10
CA ARG A 364 156.84 23.67 -93.45
C ARG A 364 158.01 22.87 -94.02
N LYS A 365 157.89 21.53 -94.08
CA LYS A 365 158.94 20.61 -94.59
C LYS A 365 159.24 20.81 -96.08
N GLU A 366 158.26 21.27 -96.85
CA GLU A 366 158.44 21.62 -98.27
C GLU A 366 159.22 22.94 -98.45
N LYS A 367 158.83 24.01 -97.75
CA LYS A 367 159.56 25.29 -97.75
C LYS A 367 161.00 25.15 -97.22
N GLU A 368 161.24 24.23 -96.30
CA GLU A 368 162.57 23.88 -95.81
C GLU A 368 163.44 23.21 -96.90
N ARG A 369 162.87 22.24 -97.64
CA ARG A 369 163.53 21.60 -98.79
C ARG A 369 163.83 22.58 -99.92
N GLU A 370 162.95 23.55 -100.17
CA GLU A 370 163.15 24.62 -101.15
C GLU A 370 164.32 25.54 -100.76
N ARG A 371 164.38 25.98 -99.49
CA ARG A 371 165.51 26.75 -98.95
C ARG A 371 166.83 26.01 -99.11
N LEU A 372 166.86 24.70 -98.83
CA LEU A 372 168.05 23.87 -98.97
C LEU A 372 168.53 23.74 -100.43
N ARG A 373 167.62 23.78 -101.42
CA ARG A 373 167.98 23.86 -102.85
C ARG A 373 168.62 25.20 -103.18
N LYS A 374 167.99 26.32 -102.80
CA LYS A 374 168.50 27.69 -103.04
C LYS A 374 169.86 27.94 -102.35
N GLN A 375 170.12 27.31 -101.21
CA GLN A 375 171.42 27.39 -100.53
C GLN A 375 172.52 26.65 -101.31
N LYS A 376 172.26 25.42 -101.79
CA LYS A 376 173.21 24.66 -102.63
C LYS A 376 173.48 25.31 -103.99
N GLU A 377 172.52 26.04 -104.54
CA GLU A 377 172.72 26.86 -105.75
C GLU A 377 173.70 28.03 -105.48
N ARG A 378 173.54 28.72 -104.35
CA ARG A 378 174.46 29.79 -103.91
C ARG A 378 175.86 29.27 -103.61
N GLU A 379 176.00 28.06 -103.07
CA GLU A 379 177.32 27.41 -102.90
C GLU A 379 178.00 27.07 -104.23
N ARG A 380 177.25 26.59 -105.23
CA ARG A 380 177.79 26.39 -106.60
C ARG A 380 178.33 27.70 -107.17
N LYS A 381 177.58 28.81 -107.03
CA LYS A 381 177.99 30.15 -107.47
C LYS A 381 179.19 30.74 -106.68
N LYS A 382 179.55 30.18 -105.52
CA LYS A 382 180.74 30.58 -104.73
C LYS A 382 182.00 29.72 -104.95
N LYS A 383 181.93 28.62 -105.70
CA LYS A 383 183.08 27.69 -105.90
C LYS A 383 183.80 27.82 -107.25
N THR A 384 183.46 28.82 -108.07
CA THR A 384 183.95 28.96 -109.46
C THR A 384 184.95 30.09 -109.71
N ALA A 385 185.42 30.83 -108.69
CA ALA A 385 186.28 32.01 -108.91
C ALA A 385 187.27 32.36 -107.76
N ALA A 386 188.19 31.45 -107.37
CA ALA A 386 189.26 31.79 -106.40
C ALA A 386 190.52 30.87 -106.37
N LYS A 387 190.98 30.30 -107.50
CA LYS A 387 192.30 29.62 -107.71
C LYS A 387 192.38 29.12 -109.16
N LYS A 388 193.51 29.15 -109.90
CA LYS A 388 194.88 29.66 -109.67
C LYS A 388 195.47 30.11 -111.04
N LYS A 389 196.58 30.87 -111.06
CA LYS A 389 197.29 31.32 -112.30
C LYS A 389 198.00 30.16 -113.05
N THR A 390 198.53 30.49 -114.24
CA THR A 390 199.41 29.76 -115.21
C THR A 390 198.73 28.86 -116.27
N ALA A 391 199.36 28.49 -117.41
CA ALA A 391 200.15 29.24 -118.41
C ALA A 391 200.42 28.37 -119.68
N THR A 392 200.24 28.94 -120.89
CA THR A 392 200.76 28.52 -122.24
C THR A 392 200.81 27.05 -122.74
N LYS A 393 200.36 26.88 -124.00
CA LYS A 393 200.77 25.91 -125.07
C LYS A 393 200.27 24.44 -125.09
N LYS A 394 199.50 24.15 -126.17
CA LYS A 394 199.70 23.08 -127.21
C LYS A 394 199.15 21.62 -127.03
N LYS A 395 198.04 21.35 -127.77
CA LYS A 395 197.63 20.13 -128.56
C LYS A 395 197.42 18.70 -127.95
N THR A 396 196.36 18.06 -128.49
CA THR A 396 196.17 16.64 -128.93
C THR A 396 195.83 15.44 -128.00
N ALA A 397 194.73 14.76 -128.39
CA ALA A 397 194.53 13.29 -128.60
C ALA A 397 194.30 12.25 -127.45
N ALA A 398 193.06 11.71 -127.46
CA ALA A 398 192.68 10.28 -127.50
C ALA A 398 192.80 9.26 -126.30
N LYS A 399 191.66 8.55 -126.08
CA LYS A 399 191.47 7.09 -125.78
C LYS A 399 191.56 6.51 -124.32
N LYS A 400 190.43 5.85 -123.95
CA LYS A 400 190.27 4.50 -123.31
C LYS A 400 190.29 4.25 -121.77
N LYS A 401 189.12 3.85 -121.24
CA LYS A 401 188.77 2.80 -120.22
C LYS A 401 189.69 2.45 -119.02
N THR A 402 189.09 2.36 -117.82
CA THR A 402 189.37 1.31 -116.78
C THR A 402 188.14 1.06 -115.86
N ALA A 403 188.21 0.26 -114.76
CA ALA A 403 187.02 -0.39 -114.13
C ALA A 403 187.08 -0.72 -112.61
N ALA A 404 185.88 -0.95 -112.01
CA ALA A 404 185.57 -1.87 -110.86
C ALA A 404 185.91 -1.39 -109.40
N LYS A 405 185.59 -2.06 -108.24
CA LYS A 405 184.84 -3.32 -107.88
C LYS A 405 184.48 -3.36 -106.34
N LYS A 406 183.37 -4.04 -105.94
CA LYS A 406 183.22 -4.98 -104.77
C LYS A 406 182.91 -4.56 -103.27
N LYS A 407 181.64 -4.82 -102.84
CA LYS A 407 181.12 -5.34 -101.49
C LYS A 407 181.32 -4.49 -100.20
N THR A 408 180.71 -4.71 -99.00
CA THR A 408 179.98 -5.81 -98.26
C THR A 408 178.75 -5.30 -97.44
N ALA A 409 177.61 -6.01 -97.20
CA ALA A 409 177.24 -7.08 -96.21
C ALA A 409 177.18 -6.66 -94.70
N ALA A 410 176.37 -7.20 -93.74
CA ALA A 410 175.10 -7.99 -93.68
C ALA A 410 174.59 -8.23 -92.20
N LYS A 411 173.38 -8.81 -91.99
CA LYS A 411 172.71 -9.26 -90.70
C LYS A 411 172.22 -8.14 -89.74
N LYS A 412 171.31 -8.33 -88.75
CA LYS A 412 170.73 -9.55 -88.07
C LYS A 412 169.20 -9.39 -87.72
N LYS A 413 168.59 -10.48 -87.19
CA LYS A 413 167.16 -10.78 -86.81
C LYS A 413 166.69 -10.06 -85.50
N THR A 414 165.49 -10.19 -84.88
CA THR A 414 164.38 -11.22 -84.71
C THR A 414 163.01 -10.50 -84.39
N ALA A 415 161.77 -11.00 -84.55
CA ALA A 415 161.04 -12.27 -84.27
C ALA A 415 160.62 -12.50 -82.79
N ALA A 416 159.47 -13.08 -82.36
CA ALA A 416 158.15 -13.44 -82.98
C ALA A 416 157.11 -14.03 -81.95
N LYS A 417 155.81 -14.17 -82.33
CA LYS A 417 154.72 -15.04 -81.72
C LYS A 417 154.20 -14.64 -80.30
N LYS A 418 153.06 -15.14 -79.74
CA LYS A 418 152.06 -16.21 -80.07
C LYS A 418 150.60 -15.89 -79.57
N LYS A 419 149.64 -16.80 -79.88
CA LYS A 419 148.17 -16.87 -79.56
C LYS A 419 147.87 -17.15 -78.05
N THR A 420 146.65 -17.13 -77.46
CA THR A 420 145.34 -17.87 -77.68
C THR A 420 144.15 -17.20 -76.90
N ALA A 421 142.85 -17.20 -77.27
CA ALA A 421 141.78 -18.26 -77.36
C ALA A 421 141.33 -18.87 -76.00
N ALA A 422 140.05 -19.21 -75.66
CA ALA A 422 138.68 -18.99 -76.21
C ALA A 422 137.55 -19.55 -75.25
N LYS A 423 136.24 -19.50 -75.64
CA LYS A 423 135.08 -20.34 -75.13
C LYS A 423 134.48 -19.95 -73.72
N LYS A 424 133.25 -20.30 -73.23
CA LYS A 424 132.03 -21.06 -73.72
C LYS A 424 130.76 -20.92 -72.78
N LYS A 425 129.53 -20.65 -73.31
CA LYS A 425 128.14 -21.03 -72.83
C LYS A 425 127.70 -20.67 -71.36
N THR A 426 126.49 -20.92 -70.77
CA THR A 426 125.19 -21.59 -71.15
C THR A 426 123.97 -21.17 -70.26
N ALA A 427 122.71 -21.36 -70.75
CA ALA A 427 121.47 -21.82 -70.03
C ALA A 427 120.92 -21.06 -68.79
N ALA A 428 119.69 -21.23 -68.27
CA ALA A 428 118.35 -21.67 -68.77
C ALA A 428 117.27 -21.13 -67.77
N LYS A 429 116.01 -20.83 -68.17
CA LYS A 429 114.79 -21.68 -68.01
C LYS A 429 114.71 -22.47 -66.67
N LYS A 430 113.55 -22.54 -66.00
CA LYS A 430 112.16 -22.40 -66.48
C LYS A 430 111.25 -21.76 -65.43
#